data_AF-A0A0F9AP42-F1
#
_entry.id   AF-A0A0F9AP42-F1
#
_cell.length_a   1.000
_cell.length_b   1.000
_cell.length_c   1.000
_cell.angle_alpha   90.00
_cell.angle_beta   90.00
_cell.angle_gamma   90.00
#
_symmetry.space_group_name_H-M   'P 1'
#
loop_
_entity.id
_entity.type
_entity.pdbx_description
1 polymer ?
#
loop_
_entity_poly.entity_id
_entity_poly.type
_entity_poly.pdbx_seq_one_letter_code
_entity_poly.pdbx_strand_id
1 'polypeptide(L)'
;MGGRLALTGLSLSHFRSHRAVRISLDARPVAIHGANGSGKTNLIEAVSLLSPGRGMRRAAADDLSRRPEALGWRVLAALQAGGQSHEIELRAEPGQGRAVRIDDKAAPQSALGRLLRILWLVPSMDRL
;
A
#
# COMPACT_ATOMS: atom_id res chain seq x y z
N MET A 1 12.80 20.83 13.31
CA MET A 1 11.79 19.82 13.69
C MET A 1 11.44 19.02 12.44
N GLY A 2 11.93 17.77 12.32
CA GLY A 2 11.61 16.93 11.16
C GLY A 2 10.15 16.48 11.25
N GLY A 3 9.34 16.78 10.24
CA GLY A 3 7.93 16.39 10.23
C GLY A 3 7.77 14.88 10.32
N ARG A 4 6.84 14.42 11.18
CA ARG A 4 6.57 13.00 11.42
C ARG A 4 6.13 12.31 10.13
N LEU A 5 6.73 11.16 9.82
CA LEU A 5 6.27 10.27 8.75
C LEU A 5 5.03 9.51 9.22
N ALA A 6 3.91 9.61 8.51
CA ALA A 6 2.68 8.90 8.89
C ALA A 6 1.74 8.67 7.71
N LEU A 7 1.28 7.43 7.54
CA LEU A 7 0.11 7.14 6.71
C LEU A 7 -1.13 7.66 7.45
N THR A 8 -1.85 8.61 6.86
CA THR A 8 -3.07 9.21 7.44
C THR A 8 -4.35 8.74 6.75
N GLY A 9 -4.23 8.09 5.60
CA GLY A 9 -5.36 7.49 4.90
C GLY A 9 -4.93 6.34 4.01
N LEU A 10 -5.77 5.31 3.94
CA LEU A 10 -5.61 4.19 3.00
C LEU A 10 -6.97 3.86 2.38
N SER A 11 -7.04 3.86 1.05
CA SER A 11 -8.21 3.37 0.32
C SER A 11 -7.81 2.31 -0.68
N LEU A 12 -8.58 1.23 -0.74
CA LEU A 12 -8.38 0.12 -1.68
C LEU A 12 -9.60 -0.01 -2.58
N SER A 13 -9.37 -0.36 -3.84
CA SER A 13 -10.40 -0.76 -4.80
C SER A 13 -9.95 -2.02 -5.52
N HIS A 14 -10.78 -3.05 -5.52
CA HIS A 14 -10.57 -4.33 -6.20
C HIS A 14 -9.18 -4.96 -5.92
N PHE A 15 -8.71 -4.85 -4.67
CA PHE A 15 -7.39 -5.30 -4.26
C PHE A 15 -7.48 -6.59 -3.42
N ARG A 16 -6.88 -7.68 -3.89
CA ARG A 16 -6.92 -9.01 -3.25
C ARG A 16 -8.37 -9.39 -2.90
N SER A 17 -8.68 -9.67 -1.64
CA SER A 17 -10.04 -10.01 -1.19
C SER A 17 -10.97 -8.78 -1.08
N HIS A 18 -10.42 -7.57 -1.07
CA HIS A 18 -11.16 -6.34 -0.76
C HIS A 18 -11.72 -5.70 -2.02
N ARG A 19 -13.06 -5.61 -2.09
CA ARG A 19 -13.72 -4.83 -3.15
C ARG A 19 -13.51 -3.34 -2.96
N ALA A 20 -13.74 -2.84 -1.76
CA ALA A 20 -13.52 -1.46 -1.37
C ALA A 20 -13.19 -1.39 0.12
N VAL A 21 -12.18 -0.59 0.47
CA VAL A 21 -11.80 -0.28 1.86
C VAL A 21 -11.46 1.21 1.93
N ARG A 22 -11.82 1.87 3.04
CA ARG A 22 -11.37 3.21 3.40
C ARG A 22 -11.01 3.24 4.87
N ILE A 23 -9.79 3.66 5.19
CA ILE A 23 -9.27 3.73 6.55
C ILE A 23 -8.69 5.13 6.76
N SER A 24 -9.13 5.81 7.81
CA SER A 24 -8.56 7.07 8.29
C SER A 24 -7.64 6.78 9.48
N LEU A 25 -6.48 7.42 9.49
CA LEU A 25 -5.41 7.18 10.45
C LEU A 25 -4.89 8.51 10.98
N ASP A 26 -4.39 8.52 12.21
CA ASP A 26 -3.93 9.73 12.90
C ASP A 26 -2.48 9.62 13.39
N ALA A 27 -1.67 8.87 12.65
CA ALA A 27 -0.24 8.60 12.89
C ALA A 27 0.08 7.73 14.12
N ARG A 28 -0.90 7.33 14.94
CA ARG A 28 -0.67 6.40 16.06
C ARG A 28 -0.49 4.96 15.57
N PRO A 29 0.16 4.08 16.37
CA PRO A 29 0.25 2.66 16.05
C PRO A 29 -1.14 2.03 15.83
N VAL A 30 -1.23 1.13 14.85
CA VAL A 30 -2.48 0.47 14.45
C VAL A 30 -2.32 -1.04 14.61
N ALA A 31 -3.27 -1.67 15.29
CA ALA A 31 -3.40 -3.12 15.33
C ALA A 31 -4.55 -3.57 14.42
N ILE A 32 -4.31 -4.55 13.57
CA ILE A 32 -5.33 -5.14 12.68
C ILE A 32 -5.66 -6.53 13.21
N HIS A 33 -6.89 -6.74 13.68
CA HIS A 33 -7.35 -8.00 14.24
C HIS A 33 -8.63 -8.50 13.56
N GLY A 34 -8.99 -9.77 13.79
CA GLY A 34 -10.15 -10.42 13.19
C GLY A 34 -9.87 -11.86 12.76
N ALA A 35 -10.91 -12.54 12.26
CA ALA A 35 -10.84 -13.95 11.87
C ALA A 35 -9.76 -14.25 10.80
N ASN A 36 -9.30 -15.50 10.74
CA ASN A 36 -8.43 -15.95 9.66
C ASN A 36 -9.15 -15.83 8.32
N GLY A 37 -8.43 -15.42 7.28
CA GLY A 37 -9.02 -15.17 5.96
C GLY A 37 -9.74 -13.84 5.79
N SER A 38 -9.90 -13.00 6.84
CA SER A 38 -10.60 -11.71 6.72
C SER A 38 -9.87 -10.63 5.91
N GLY A 39 -8.71 -10.95 5.32
CA GLY A 39 -7.95 -10.01 4.50
C GLY A 39 -7.05 -9.03 5.28
N LYS A 40 -6.75 -9.31 6.56
CA LYS A 40 -5.81 -8.49 7.36
C LYS A 40 -4.46 -8.29 6.66
N THR A 41 -3.86 -9.38 6.19
CA THR A 41 -2.58 -9.33 5.50
C THR A 41 -2.66 -8.62 4.15
N ASN A 42 -3.85 -8.55 3.52
CA ASN A 42 -4.03 -7.79 2.28
C ASN A 42 -3.91 -6.28 2.52
N LEU A 43 -4.38 -5.78 3.68
CA LEU A 43 -4.18 -4.38 4.07
C LEU A 43 -2.69 -4.06 4.23
N ILE A 44 -1.97 -4.95 4.94
CA ILE A 44 -0.53 -4.80 5.17
C ILE A 44 0.25 -4.91 3.84
N GLU A 45 -0.15 -5.82 2.96
CA GLU A 45 0.44 -5.95 1.63
C GLU A 45 0.22 -4.67 0.79
N ALA A 46 -0.96 -4.06 0.83
CA ALA A 46 -1.21 -2.79 0.15
C ALA A 46 -0.28 -1.68 0.65
N VAL A 47 -0.08 -1.57 1.97
CA VAL A 47 0.90 -0.64 2.55
C VAL A 47 2.32 -0.94 2.07
N SER A 48 2.68 -2.21 1.90
CA SER A 48 4.00 -2.59 1.37
C SER A 48 4.29 -2.14 -0.04
N LEU A 49 3.26 -1.95 -0.85
CA LEU A 49 3.41 -1.45 -2.21
C LEU A 49 3.83 0.02 -2.26
N LEU A 50 3.71 0.76 -1.15
CA LEU A 50 4.20 2.13 -1.01
C LEU A 50 5.72 2.21 -0.86
N SER A 51 6.42 1.07 -0.78
CA SER A 51 7.88 1.00 -0.96
C SER A 51 8.25 0.64 -2.41
N PRO A 52 9.44 1.05 -2.91
CA PRO A 52 9.92 0.63 -4.22
C PRO A 52 9.93 -0.90 -4.40
N GLY A 53 9.68 -1.36 -5.62
CA GLY A 53 9.66 -2.80 -5.94
C GLY A 53 8.29 -3.46 -5.74
N ARG A 54 8.24 -4.79 -5.65
CA ARG A 54 6.97 -5.56 -5.72
C ARG A 54 6.25 -5.75 -4.38
N GLY A 55 6.57 -4.97 -3.36
CA GLY A 55 6.06 -5.15 -2.00
C GLY A 55 6.49 -6.46 -1.35
N MET A 56 5.91 -6.78 -0.19
CA MET A 56 6.40 -7.87 0.68
C MET A 56 6.28 -9.27 0.08
N ARG A 57 5.24 -9.54 -0.71
CA ARG A 57 5.01 -10.87 -1.31
C ARG A 57 5.65 -11.03 -2.69
N ARG A 58 6.21 -9.94 -3.23
CA ARG A 58 6.77 -9.86 -4.58
C ARG A 58 5.83 -10.35 -5.69
N ALA A 59 4.52 -10.26 -5.48
CA ALA A 59 3.50 -10.73 -6.41
C ALA A 59 3.53 -9.95 -7.74
N ALA A 60 3.06 -10.57 -8.83
CA ALA A 60 2.83 -9.84 -10.07
C ALA A 60 1.66 -8.85 -9.92
N ALA A 61 1.58 -7.84 -10.77
CA ALA A 61 0.54 -6.82 -10.68
C ALA A 61 -0.87 -7.44 -10.80
N ASP A 62 -1.06 -8.39 -11.72
CA ASP A 62 -2.36 -9.06 -11.92
C ASP A 62 -2.76 -9.95 -10.73
N ASP A 63 -1.80 -10.50 -9.98
CA ASP A 63 -2.09 -11.32 -8.81
C ASP A 63 -2.73 -10.51 -7.66
N LEU A 64 -2.52 -9.19 -7.67
CA LEU A 64 -3.09 -8.27 -6.68
C LEU A 64 -4.55 -7.90 -7.01
N SER A 65 -5.02 -8.20 -8.22
CA SER A 65 -6.39 -7.93 -8.65
C SER A 65 -7.39 -8.84 -7.93
N ARG A 66 -8.53 -8.30 -7.55
CA ARG A 66 -9.63 -9.08 -6.96
C ARG A 66 -10.27 -9.97 -8.01
N ARG A 67 -10.49 -11.23 -7.64
CA ARG A 67 -11.22 -12.21 -8.44
C ARG A 67 -12.68 -12.35 -7.97
N PRO A 68 -13.61 -12.74 -8.86
CA PRO A 68 -13.40 -13.16 -10.25
C PRO A 68 -13.35 -12.02 -11.27
N GLU A 69 -13.68 -10.78 -10.90
CA GLU A 69 -13.90 -9.70 -11.88
C GLU A 69 -12.61 -9.27 -12.59
N ALA A 70 -11.46 -9.35 -11.91
CA ALA A 70 -10.14 -9.08 -12.45
C ALA A 70 -10.00 -7.72 -13.19
N LEU A 71 -10.74 -6.70 -12.74
CA LEU A 71 -10.85 -5.36 -13.37
C LEU A 71 -9.60 -4.47 -13.20
N GLY A 72 -8.52 -5.01 -12.66
CA GLY A 72 -7.42 -4.21 -12.13
C GLY A 72 -7.64 -3.83 -10.67
N TRP A 73 -6.77 -2.98 -10.13
CA TRP A 73 -6.82 -2.59 -8.73
C TRP A 73 -6.27 -1.17 -8.52
N ARG A 74 -6.66 -0.56 -7.40
CA ARG A 74 -6.14 0.73 -6.97
C ARG A 74 -5.87 0.76 -5.46
N VAL A 75 -4.74 1.35 -5.09
CA VAL A 75 -4.39 1.73 -3.72
C VAL A 75 -4.16 3.24 -3.71
N LEU A 76 -4.92 3.95 -2.88
CA LEU A 76 -4.71 5.37 -2.60
C LEU A 76 -4.20 5.51 -1.17
N ALA A 77 -3.15 6.30 -0.99
CA ALA A 77 -2.54 6.56 0.31
C ALA A 77 -2.36 8.05 0.52
N ALA A 78 -2.83 8.55 1.66
CA ALA A 78 -2.52 9.89 2.14
C ALA A 78 -1.37 9.79 3.15
N LEU A 79 -0.32 10.57 2.92
CA LEU A 79 0.94 10.52 3.67
C LEU A 79 1.28 11.89 4.23
N GLN A 80 1.68 11.96 5.50
CA GLN A 80 2.46 13.07 6.04
C GLN A 80 3.93 12.70 5.99
N ALA A 81 4.77 13.54 5.37
CA ALA A 81 6.22 13.36 5.32
C ALA A 81 6.92 14.73 5.25
N GLY A 82 7.94 14.95 6.07
CA GLY A 82 8.73 16.19 6.03
C GLY A 82 7.91 17.47 6.31
N GLY A 83 6.75 17.35 6.95
CA GLY A 83 5.83 18.47 7.21
C GLY A 83 4.89 18.78 6.05
N GLN A 84 4.89 17.96 5.00
CA GLN A 84 4.02 18.08 3.84
C GLN A 84 3.05 16.89 3.76
N SER A 85 1.91 17.13 3.12
CA SER A 85 0.95 16.09 2.77
C SER A 85 1.22 15.63 1.34
N HIS A 86 1.24 14.33 1.12
CA HIS A 86 1.34 13.72 -0.20
C HIS A 86 0.18 12.75 -0.43
N GLU A 87 -0.33 12.74 -1.66
CA GLU A 87 -1.23 11.69 -2.13
C GLU A 87 -0.48 10.74 -3.07
N ILE A 88 -0.56 9.45 -2.79
CA ILE A 88 0.06 8.40 -3.60
C ILE A 88 -1.05 7.52 -4.16
N GLU A 89 -1.12 7.43 -5.49
CA GLU A 89 -1.94 6.46 -6.20
C GLU A 89 -1.06 5.36 -6.79
N LEU A 90 -1.38 4.11 -6.46
CA LEU A 90 -0.86 2.93 -7.14
C LEU A 90 -2.02 2.25 -7.85
N ARG A 91 -1.87 1.90 -9.12
CA ARG A 91 -2.89 1.16 -9.85
C ARG A 91 -2.27 0.21 -10.87
N ALA A 92 -3.02 -0.81 -11.23
CA ALA A 92 -2.77 -1.60 -12.42
C ALA A 92 -4.10 -1.89 -13.12
N GLU A 93 -4.12 -1.66 -14.42
CA GLU A 93 -5.18 -2.17 -15.30
C GLU A 93 -4.92 -3.66 -15.61
N PRO A 94 -5.93 -4.41 -16.08
CA PRO A 94 -5.75 -5.82 -16.44
C PRO A 94 -4.61 -6.02 -17.45
N GLY A 95 -3.67 -6.91 -17.13
CA GLY A 95 -2.53 -7.25 -17.99
C GLY A 95 -1.46 -6.15 -18.06
N GLN A 96 -1.57 -5.09 -17.26
CA GLN A 96 -0.63 -3.98 -17.22
C GLN A 96 0.25 -3.99 -15.97
N GLY A 97 1.43 -3.40 -16.10
CA GLY A 97 2.30 -3.15 -14.96
C GLY A 97 1.70 -2.12 -13.99
N ARG A 98 2.18 -2.13 -12.75
CA ARG A 98 1.80 -1.14 -11.74
C ARG A 98 2.30 0.25 -12.11
N ALA A 99 1.36 1.18 -12.30
CA ALA A 99 1.58 2.61 -12.41
C ALA A 99 1.58 3.29 -11.04
N VAL A 100 2.31 4.39 -10.92
CA VAL A 100 2.42 5.20 -9.70
C VAL A 100 2.17 6.67 -10.06
N ARG A 101 1.34 7.34 -9.26
CA ARG A 101 1.23 8.80 -9.23
C ARG A 101 1.51 9.30 -7.81
N ILE A 102 2.19 10.43 -7.72
CA ILE A 102 2.46 11.16 -6.49
C ILE A 102 1.96 12.58 -6.73
N ASP A 103 1.04 13.06 -5.89
CA ASP A 103 0.43 14.39 -6.01
C ASP A 103 -0.09 14.64 -7.44
N ASP A 104 -0.88 13.68 -7.93
CA ASP A 104 -1.45 13.65 -9.29
C ASP A 104 -0.46 13.64 -10.46
N LYS A 105 0.82 13.42 -10.22
CA LYS A 105 1.85 13.34 -11.26
C LYS A 105 2.37 11.92 -11.41
N ALA A 106 2.43 11.44 -12.65
CA ALA A 106 3.03 10.14 -12.95
C ALA A 106 4.49 10.11 -12.47
N ALA A 107 4.87 9.04 -11.77
CA ALA A 107 6.18 8.90 -11.17
C ALA A 107 6.73 7.48 -11.35
N PRO A 108 8.06 7.29 -11.42
CA PRO A 108 8.64 5.96 -11.35
C PRO A 108 8.47 5.35 -9.94
N GLN A 109 8.40 4.03 -9.85
CA GLN A 109 8.27 3.34 -8.55
C GLN A 109 9.41 3.65 -7.58
N SER A 110 10.60 3.97 -8.09
CA SER A 110 11.76 4.38 -7.29
C SER A 110 11.56 5.71 -6.56
N ALA A 111 10.65 6.58 -7.03
CA ALA A 111 10.34 7.84 -6.37
C ALA A 111 9.72 7.66 -4.98
N LEU A 112 9.02 6.53 -4.75
CA LEU A 112 8.43 6.18 -3.45
C LEU A 112 9.47 6.13 -2.33
N GLY A 113 10.70 5.69 -2.63
CA GLY A 113 11.80 5.58 -1.65
C GLY A 113 12.29 6.93 -1.11
N ARG A 114 11.91 8.04 -1.76
CA ARG A 114 12.18 9.40 -1.26
C ARG A 114 11.15 9.85 -0.23
N LEU A 115 9.94 9.32 -0.31
CA LEU A 115 8.83 9.67 0.59
C LEU A 115 8.79 8.76 1.83
N LEU A 116 9.06 7.47 1.62
CA LEU A 116 8.79 6.41 2.58
C LEU A 116 9.97 5.46 2.67
N ARG A 117 10.40 5.16 3.91
CA ARG A 117 11.28 4.04 4.21
C ARG A 117 10.53 3.08 5.10
N ILE A 118 10.21 1.91 4.58
CA ILE A 118 9.42 0.90 5.30
C ILE A 118 10.34 -0.24 5.73
N LEU A 119 10.33 -0.53 7.03
CA LEU A 119 10.94 -1.74 7.59
C LEU A 119 9.83 -2.76 7.87
N TRP A 120 10.05 -3.99 7.47
CA TRP A 120 9.15 -5.11 7.73
C TRP A 120 9.75 -6.01 8.79
N LEU A 121 8.96 -6.32 9.82
CA LEU A 121 9.24 -7.40 10.76
C LEU A 121 8.26 -8.51 10.42
N VAL A 122 8.77 -9.60 9.85
CA VAL A 122 7.98 -10.80 9.53
C VAL A 122 8.49 -11.98 10.36
N PRO A 123 7.66 -12.97 10.71
CA PRO A 123 8.06 -14.07 11.60
C PRO A 123 9.32 -14.83 11.15
N SER A 124 9.60 -14.90 9.85
CA SER A 124 10.83 -15.52 9.32
C SER A 124 12.12 -14.75 9.69
N MET A 125 12.02 -13.61 10.36
CA MET A 125 13.13 -12.80 10.88
C MET A 125 13.39 -13.06 12.38
N ASP A 126 12.49 -13.77 13.07
CA ASP A 126 12.71 -14.29 14.43
C ASP A 126 13.34 -15.69 14.34
N ARG A 127 14.63 -15.76 14.03
CA ARG A 127 15.44 -16.88 14.52
C ARG A 127 15.97 -16.47 15.89
N LEU A 128 15.13 -16.68 16.91
CA LEU A 128 15.56 -16.83 18.31
C LEU A 128 15.90 -18.31 18.54
#